data_AF-A0A257CK76-F1
#
_entry.id   AF-A0A257CK76-F1
#
_cell.length_a   1.000
_cell.length_b   1.000
_cell.length_c   1.000
_cell.angle_alpha   90.00
_cell.angle_beta   90.00
_cell.angle_gamma   90.00
#
_symmetry.space_group_name_H-M   'P 1'
#
loop_
_entity.id
_entity.type
_entity.pdbx_description
1 polymer ?
#
loop_
_entity_poly.entity_id
_entity_poly.type
_entity_poly.pdbx_seq_one_letter_code
_entity_poly.pdbx_strand_id
1 'polypeptide(L)'
;MTAITSQTFHHAPAFTVPRGARVVAELFIAAARLLARAFSAAPSAASTLRSRAAEAEDVRRLARTWERTDPGFAADLYAAAARHEGQAD
;
A
#
# COMPACT_ATOMS: atom_id res chain seq x y z
N MET A 1 -5.00 21.98 -72.70
CA MET A 1 -6.08 22.24 -71.72
C MET A 1 -5.77 21.43 -70.46
N THR A 2 -5.34 22.08 -69.39
CA THR A 2 -5.02 21.42 -68.10
C THR A 2 -6.25 21.45 -67.21
N ALA A 3 -6.87 20.30 -66.97
CA ALA A 3 -7.99 20.16 -66.06
C ALA A 3 -7.47 20.16 -64.61
N ILE A 4 -7.92 21.12 -63.81
CA ILE A 4 -7.66 21.18 -62.37
C ILE A 4 -8.78 20.41 -61.68
N THR A 5 -8.49 19.21 -61.20
CA THR A 5 -9.40 18.43 -60.36
C THR A 5 -9.21 18.86 -58.91
N SER A 6 -10.21 19.53 -58.33
CA SER A 6 -10.24 19.79 -56.89
C SER A 6 -10.79 18.56 -56.16
N GLN A 7 -9.99 17.97 -55.26
CA GLN A 7 -10.48 16.99 -54.30
C GLN A 7 -10.95 17.70 -53.03
N THR A 8 -12.19 17.44 -52.61
CA THR A 8 -12.71 17.85 -51.32
C THR A 8 -12.51 16.73 -50.30
N PHE A 9 -11.70 16.99 -49.27
CA PHE A 9 -11.53 16.06 -48.16
C PHE A 9 -12.71 16.22 -47.18
N HIS A 10 -13.46 15.15 -46.96
CA HIS A 10 -14.48 15.11 -45.91
C HIS A 10 -13.78 14.92 -44.56
N HIS A 11 -13.76 15.97 -43.74
CA HIS A 11 -13.32 15.90 -42.36
C HIS A 11 -14.29 15.03 -41.55
N ALA A 12 -13.85 13.84 -41.12
CA ALA A 12 -14.62 13.03 -40.18
C ALA A 12 -14.68 13.78 -38.83
N PRO A 13 -15.86 13.94 -38.22
CA PRO A 13 -15.96 14.65 -36.95
C PRO A 13 -15.16 13.90 -35.89
N ALA A 14 -14.29 14.61 -35.18
CA ALA A 14 -13.59 14.07 -34.03
C ALA A 14 -14.61 13.50 -33.04
N PHE A 15 -14.36 12.33 -32.47
CA PHE A 15 -15.22 11.73 -31.44
C PHE A 15 -15.40 12.72 -30.28
N THR A 16 -16.55 13.40 -30.24
CA THR A 16 -16.85 14.36 -29.19
C THR A 16 -17.38 13.60 -27.98
N VAL A 17 -16.55 13.47 -26.94
CA VAL A 17 -17.02 12.94 -25.66
C VAL A 17 -18.09 13.90 -25.11
N PRO A 18 -19.33 13.44 -24.88
CA PRO A 18 -20.39 14.30 -24.36
C PRO A 18 -20.00 14.83 -22.99
N ARG A 19 -20.25 16.13 -22.73
CA ARG A 19 -19.80 16.83 -21.52
C ARG A 19 -20.20 16.11 -20.22
N GLY A 20 -21.39 15.50 -20.20
CA GLY A 20 -21.87 14.72 -19.05
C GLY A 20 -21.03 13.48 -18.77
N ALA A 21 -20.60 12.74 -19.80
CA ALA A 21 -19.73 11.58 -19.64
C ALA A 21 -18.37 11.96 -19.05
N ARG A 22 -17.85 13.14 -19.41
CA ARG A 22 -16.61 13.67 -18.83
C ARG A 22 -16.75 13.94 -17.33
N VAL A 23 -17.85 14.58 -16.90
CA VAL A 23 -18.08 14.88 -15.47
C VAL A 23 -18.22 13.60 -14.65
N VAL A 24 -18.96 12.61 -15.17
CA VAL A 24 -19.12 11.31 -14.50
C VAL A 24 -17.80 10.57 -14.40
N ALA A 25 -16.98 10.58 -15.46
CA ALA A 25 -15.66 9.96 -15.44
C ALA A 25 -14.74 10.61 -14.39
N GLU A 26 -14.70 11.94 -14.32
CA GLU A 26 -13.90 12.66 -13.31
C GLU A 26 -14.37 12.33 -11.88
N LEU A 27 -15.69 12.29 -11.65
CA LEU A 27 -16.25 11.92 -10.35
C LEU A 27 -15.89 10.48 -9.97
N PHE A 28 -16.01 9.55 -10.90
CA PHE A 28 -15.64 8.15 -10.68
C PHE A 28 -14.16 8.00 -10.34
N ILE A 29 -13.28 8.67 -11.09
CA ILE A 29 -11.84 8.64 -10.85
C ILE A 29 -11.50 9.25 -9.48
N ALA A 30 -12.13 10.37 -9.12
CA ALA A 30 -11.94 11.01 -7.82
C ALA A 30 -12.39 10.09 -6.66
N ALA A 31 -13.55 9.45 -6.79
CA ALA A 31 -14.06 8.48 -5.82
C ALA A 31 -13.14 7.26 -5.70
N ALA A 32 -12.68 6.72 -6.83
CA ALA A 32 -11.77 5.58 -6.86
C ALA A 32 -10.42 5.91 -6.20
N ARG A 33 -9.88 7.12 -6.40
CA ARG A 33 -8.64 7.57 -5.74
C ARG A 33 -8.83 7.76 -4.23
N LEU A 34 -9.97 8.30 -3.81
CA LEU A 34 -10.29 8.44 -2.39
C LEU A 34 -10.40 7.07 -1.72
N LEU A 35 -11.09 6.14 -2.36
CA LEU A 35 -11.21 4.76 -1.90
C LEU A 35 -9.83 4.10 -1.85
N ALA A 36 -9.06 4.18 -2.93
CA ALA A 36 -7.70 3.64 -2.96
C ALA A 36 -6.84 4.22 -1.84
N ARG A 37 -6.94 5.50 -1.49
CA ARG A 37 -6.19 6.11 -0.39
C ARG A 37 -6.68 5.70 1.00
N ALA A 38 -7.99 5.46 1.16
CA ALA A 38 -8.55 4.95 2.40
C ALA A 38 -8.15 3.48 2.66
N PHE A 39 -8.07 2.68 1.60
CA PHE A 39 -7.72 1.26 1.67
C PHE A 39 -6.23 0.97 1.46
N SER A 40 -5.46 1.90 0.88
CA SER A 40 -3.99 1.84 0.83
C SER A 40 -3.39 2.32 2.16
N ALA A 41 -3.91 1.80 3.27
CA ALA A 41 -3.23 1.81 4.54
C ALA A 41 -2.00 0.89 4.42
N ALA A 42 -1.00 1.34 3.65
CA ALA A 42 0.33 0.78 3.74
C ALA A 42 0.73 0.96 5.21
N PRO A 43 1.01 -0.14 5.94
CA PRO A 43 1.42 -0.01 7.32
C PRO A 43 2.69 0.84 7.33
N SER A 44 2.60 2.02 7.97
CA SER A 44 3.74 2.91 8.12
C SER A 44 4.88 2.13 8.78
N ALA A 45 6.13 2.42 8.40
CA ALA A 45 7.31 1.82 9.03
C ALA A 45 7.27 1.93 10.58
N ALA A 46 6.67 3.01 11.08
CA ALA A 46 6.44 3.19 12.53
C ALA A 46 5.41 2.20 13.12
N SER A 47 4.40 1.82 12.35
CA SER A 47 3.38 0.82 12.75
C SER A 47 3.96 -0.58 12.79
N THR A 48 4.78 -0.96 11.81
CA THR A 48 5.46 -2.26 11.79
C THR A 48 6.49 -2.37 12.90
N LEU A 49 7.28 -1.31 13.14
CA LEU A 49 8.20 -1.24 14.29
C LEU A 49 7.46 -1.41 15.62
N ARG A 50 6.32 -0.72 15.80
CA ARG A 50 5.48 -0.85 17.01
C ARG A 50 4.94 -2.28 17.18
N SER A 51 4.51 -2.94 16.09
CA SER A 51 4.05 -4.34 16.14
C SER A 51 5.15 -5.28 16.61
N ARG A 52 6.37 -5.14 16.03
CA ARG A 52 7.51 -5.99 16.39
C ARG A 52 7.95 -5.83 17.84
N ALA A 53 7.97 -4.59 18.34
CA ALA A 53 8.26 -4.34 19.75
C ALA A 53 7.21 -4.96 20.69
N ALA A 54 5.92 -4.91 20.30
CA ALA A 54 4.85 -5.55 21.06
C ALA A 54 4.99 -7.09 21.07
N GLU A 55 5.29 -7.68 19.91
CA GLU A 55 5.55 -9.12 19.78
C GLU A 55 6.77 -9.56 20.60
N ALA A 56 7.85 -8.78 20.58
CA ALA A 56 9.04 -9.04 21.39
C ALA A 56 8.75 -9.00 22.90
N GLU A 57 7.92 -8.05 23.34
CA GLU A 57 7.50 -7.97 24.74
C GLU A 57 6.64 -9.19 25.17
N ASP A 58 5.81 -9.71 24.27
CA ASP A 58 5.07 -10.94 24.52
C ASP A 58 6.01 -12.15 24.70
N VAL A 59 7.09 -12.22 23.92
CA VAL A 59 8.13 -13.25 24.07
C VAL A 59 8.90 -13.09 25.39
N ARG A 60 9.21 -11.86 25.82
CA ARG A 60 9.81 -11.59 27.14
C ARG A 60 8.89 -12.00 28.28
N ARG A 61 7.59 -11.79 28.14
CA ARG A 61 6.59 -12.24 29.12
C ARG A 61 6.55 -13.76 29.22
N LEU A 62 6.66 -14.46 28.09
CA LEU A 62 6.80 -15.92 28.09
C LEU A 62 8.10 -16.35 28.78
N ALA A 63 9.24 -15.72 28.47
CA ALA A 63 10.53 -16.04 29.08
C ALA A 63 10.50 -15.97 30.62
N ARG A 64 9.86 -14.95 31.19
CA ARG A 64 9.66 -14.82 32.65
C ARG A 64 8.93 -15.99 33.30
N THR A 65 8.06 -16.67 32.54
CA THR A 65 7.34 -17.86 33.06
C THR A 65 8.27 -19.07 33.16
N TRP A 66 9.26 -19.15 32.28
CA TRP A 66 10.22 -20.25 32.22
C TRP A 66 11.47 -20.02 33.07
N GLU A 67 11.74 -18.78 33.49
CA GLU A 67 12.96 -18.39 34.23
C GLU A 67 13.23 -19.24 35.48
N ARG A 68 12.18 -19.72 36.15
CA ARG A 68 12.28 -20.58 37.34
C ARG A 68 12.43 -22.07 37.03
N THR A 69 12.00 -22.52 35.86
CA THR A 69 11.91 -23.94 35.50
C THR A 69 13.04 -24.34 34.55
N ASP A 70 13.34 -23.48 33.58
CA ASP A 70 14.42 -23.65 32.61
C ASP A 70 15.02 -22.26 32.28
N PRO A 71 16.07 -21.85 33.01
CA PRO A 71 16.73 -20.56 32.77
C PRO A 71 17.48 -20.52 31.43
N GLY A 72 17.89 -21.66 30.88
CA GLY A 72 18.55 -21.74 29.57
C GLY A 72 17.57 -21.41 28.46
N PHE A 73 16.39 -22.03 28.49
CA PHE A 73 15.32 -21.74 27.55
C PHE A 73 14.82 -20.29 27.68
N ALA A 74 14.70 -19.75 28.90
CA ALA A 74 14.35 -18.34 29.10
C ALA A 74 15.39 -17.39 28.48
N ALA A 75 16.68 -17.67 28.62
CA ALA A 75 17.75 -16.90 27.99
C ALA A 75 17.66 -16.92 26.46
N ASP A 76 17.35 -18.08 25.88
CA ASP A 76 17.14 -18.22 24.44
C ASP A 76 15.95 -17.39 23.94
N LEU A 77 14.85 -17.35 24.69
CA LEU A 77 13.69 -16.51 24.39
C LEU A 77 14.03 -15.00 24.47
N TYR A 78 14.79 -14.58 25.47
CA TYR A 78 15.27 -13.19 25.55
C TYR A 78 16.17 -12.82 24.36
N ALA A 79 17.08 -13.73 23.98
CA ALA A 79 17.94 -13.54 22.82
C ALA A 79 17.13 -13.49 21.51
N ALA A 80 16.10 -14.32 21.37
CA ALA A 80 15.18 -14.29 20.22
C ALA A 80 14.42 -12.96 20.14
N ALA A 81 13.89 -12.47 21.26
CA ALA A 81 13.20 -11.18 21.32
C ALA A 81 14.13 -10.01 20.92
N ALA A 82 15.38 -9.99 21.41
CA ALA A 82 16.35 -8.96 21.05
C ALA A 82 16.71 -8.96 19.55
N ARG A 83 16.82 -10.15 18.93
CA ARG A 83 17.07 -10.26 17.48
C ARG A 83 15.85 -9.81 16.66
N HIS A 84 14.63 -10.12 17.10
CA HIS A 84 13.38 -9.72 16.43
C HIS A 84 13.22 -8.19 16.38
N GLU A 85 13.66 -7.49 17.43
CA GLU A 85 13.70 -6.03 17.46
C GLU A 85 14.84 -5.46 16.59
N GLY A 86 16.01 -6.11 16.57
CA GLY A 86 17.21 -5.64 15.87
C GLY A 86 17.27 -5.90 14.35
N GLN A 87 16.47 -6.81 13.79
CA GLN A 87 16.37 -7.03 12.33
C GLN A 87 15.60 -5.91 11.58
N ALA A 88 15.57 -4.70 12.13
CA ALA A 88 14.86 -3.55 11.58
C ALA A 88 15.75 -2.56 10.81
N ASP A 89 17.07 -2.79 10.76
CA ASP A 89 18.05 -1.98 10.02
C ASP A 89 18.53 -2.66 8.74
#